data_AF-A0A4U5NZT6-F1
#
_entry.id   AF-A0A4U5NZT6-F1
#
_cell.length_a   1.000
_cell.length_b   1.000
_cell.length_c   1.000
_cell.angle_alpha   90.00
_cell.angle_beta   90.00
_cell.angle_gamma   90.00
#
_symmetry.space_group_name_H-M   'P 1'
#
loop_
_entity.id
_entity.type
_entity.pdbx_description
1 polymer ?
#
loop_
_entity_poly.entity_id
_entity_poly.type
_entity_poly.pdbx_seq_one_letter_code
_entity_poly.pdbx_strand_id
1 'polypeptide(L)'
;MLKRNRTTDSSIQDRGTIFLSAFYDTQGLALIGNFKWTTYLSNRTSCYLNTLESGQYCKQINCQLKDDSPTILWSCSAAGMFVATDQSKKDNSVFHFWNAIFGNGCIVFHAHHERSRYNKASEVGDYGEIRVNIVESFYADLSKPDNPLITNSEDVAKLKIEGHEIYVPKKELTSNSHFFDTFFNGDFREKAQDSYELREVKLNDFLQFLGQLHGVRVSINEKSVHCLLKLADMWQCKLIIDRCEEYLKTAPVKRLQLLKKLELALKFKLYSTLTDVISEMSVQELKKVCVRYDFPAIAHELMLMKLCLNNS
;
A
#
# COMPACT_ATOMS: atom_id res chain seq x y z
N MET A 1 12.35 -5.38 17.62
CA MET A 1 11.68 -4.17 18.16
C MET A 1 12.48 -2.97 17.67
N LEU A 2 12.17 -2.43 16.49
CA LEU A 2 12.86 -1.25 15.97
C LEU A 2 12.67 -0.10 16.95
N LYS A 3 13.78 0.44 17.47
CA LYS A 3 13.75 1.72 18.17
C LYS A 3 13.13 2.72 17.20
N ARG A 4 11.96 3.24 17.56
CA ARG A 4 11.32 4.36 16.88
C ARG A 4 12.28 5.54 16.96
N ASN A 5 13.14 5.71 15.97
CA ASN A 5 13.80 6.99 15.74
C ASN A 5 12.73 7.95 15.23
N ARG A 6 11.97 8.49 16.17
CA ARG A 6 11.22 9.73 15.99
C ARG A 6 12.25 10.80 15.71
N THR A 7 12.49 11.11 14.44
CA THR A 7 12.94 12.45 14.04
C THR A 7 11.78 13.41 14.27
N THR A 8 11.55 13.75 15.53
CA THR A 8 10.74 14.92 15.90
C THR A 8 11.63 16.15 15.84
N ASP A 9 11.77 16.74 14.64
CA ASP A 9 11.97 18.19 14.51
C ASP A 9 11.77 18.66 13.04
N SER A 10 10.59 19.19 12.69
CA SER A 10 10.39 20.28 11.70
C SER A 10 8.91 20.71 11.60
N SER A 11 8.35 21.33 12.64
CA SER A 11 6.89 21.60 12.72
C SER A 11 6.31 22.55 11.64
N ILE A 12 7.15 23.20 10.83
CA ILE A 12 6.73 24.14 9.77
C ILE A 12 6.82 23.53 8.36
N GLN A 13 7.77 22.62 8.07
CA GLN A 13 7.91 22.03 6.72
C GLN A 13 6.91 20.91 6.45
N ASP A 14 6.36 20.30 7.49
CA ASP A 14 5.43 19.16 7.41
C ASP A 14 3.96 19.57 7.21
N ARG A 15 3.68 20.87 7.12
CA ARG A 15 2.35 21.42 6.85
C ARG A 15 2.36 22.26 5.59
N GLY A 16 1.30 22.15 4.81
CA GLY A 16 1.14 23.00 3.64
C GLY A 16 -0.25 22.87 3.03
N THR A 17 -0.44 23.60 1.95
CA THR A 17 -1.73 23.69 1.27
C THR A 17 -1.53 23.47 -0.22
N ILE A 18 -2.34 22.59 -0.79
CA ILE A 18 -2.52 22.49 -2.24
C ILE A 18 -3.62 23.50 -2.60
N PHE A 19 -3.24 24.57 -3.29
CA PHE A 19 -4.18 25.57 -3.80
C PHE A 19 -4.78 25.11 -5.12
N LEU A 20 -6.07 25.38 -5.29
CA LEU A 20 -6.83 25.12 -6.51
C LEU A 20 -7.22 26.47 -7.11
N SER A 21 -7.01 26.65 -8.41
CA SER A 21 -7.29 27.92 -9.10
C SER A 21 -8.75 28.33 -9.06
N ALA A 22 -9.66 27.37 -8.91
CA ALA A 22 -11.07 27.54 -8.58
C ALA A 22 -11.55 26.41 -7.64
N PHE A 23 -12.63 26.63 -6.90
CA PHE A 23 -13.19 25.63 -5.98
C PHE A 23 -13.55 24.29 -6.66
N TYR A 24 -13.99 24.35 -7.92
CA TYR A 24 -14.36 23.18 -8.71
C TYR A 24 -13.17 22.52 -9.42
N ASP A 25 -11.98 23.13 -9.35
CA ASP A 25 -10.82 22.57 -10.01
C ASP A 25 -10.38 21.25 -9.37
N THR A 26 -9.94 20.37 -10.23
CA THR A 26 -9.45 19.04 -9.87
C THR A 26 -7.95 18.96 -9.87
N GLN A 27 -7.25 20.06 -10.21
CA GLN A 27 -5.81 20.11 -10.35
C GLN A 27 -5.19 21.09 -9.36
N GLY A 28 -4.09 20.67 -8.75
CA GLY A 28 -3.33 21.47 -7.82
C GLY A 28 -2.02 20.77 -7.49
N LEU A 29 -1.02 21.55 -7.09
CA LEU A 29 0.30 21.06 -6.73
C LEU A 29 0.84 21.82 -5.52
N ALA A 30 1.49 21.10 -4.61
CA ALA A 30 2.27 21.69 -3.53
C ALA A 30 3.50 20.83 -3.22
N LEU A 31 4.54 21.48 -2.70
CA LEU A 31 5.73 20.83 -2.16
C LEU A 31 5.68 20.94 -0.64
N ILE A 32 5.54 19.83 0.07
CA ILE A 32 5.36 19.80 1.53
C ILE A 32 6.22 18.66 2.09
N GLY A 33 7.08 18.96 3.05
CA GLY A 33 8.15 18.06 3.48
C GLY A 33 9.04 17.62 2.32
N ASN A 34 9.35 16.32 2.24
CA ASN A 34 10.10 15.70 1.14
C ASN A 34 9.22 15.26 -0.05
N PHE A 35 7.95 15.70 -0.05
CA PHE A 35 6.94 15.16 -0.95
C PHE A 35 6.39 16.22 -1.91
N LYS A 36 6.07 15.76 -3.10
CA LYS A 36 5.24 16.43 -4.09
C LYS A 36 3.81 15.94 -3.94
N TRP A 37 2.91 16.87 -3.63
CA TRP A 37 1.49 16.61 -3.48
C TRP A 37 0.75 17.12 -4.69
N THR A 38 -0.10 16.29 -5.28
CA THR A 38 -0.94 16.69 -6.40
C THR A 38 -2.36 16.20 -6.23
N THR A 39 -3.30 16.94 -6.78
CA THR A 39 -4.65 16.43 -7.03
C THR A 39 -4.88 16.42 -8.53
N TYR A 40 -5.50 15.36 -9.02
CA TYR A 40 -5.99 15.25 -10.38
C TYR A 40 -7.18 14.30 -10.32
N LEU A 41 -8.32 14.70 -10.88
CA LEU A 41 -9.45 13.79 -11.01
C LEU A 41 -10.20 14.07 -12.31
N SER A 42 -10.48 13.00 -13.06
CA SER A 42 -11.26 13.06 -14.29
C SER A 42 -12.77 13.15 -14.03
N ASN A 43 -13.28 12.54 -12.95
CA ASN A 43 -14.69 12.58 -12.60
C ASN A 43 -14.91 12.46 -11.07
N ARG A 44 -15.57 13.47 -10.48
CA ARG A 44 -15.91 13.50 -9.05
C ARG A 44 -17.12 12.66 -8.65
N THR A 45 -17.95 12.23 -9.60
CA THR A 45 -19.19 11.50 -9.32
C THR A 45 -19.03 9.98 -9.37
N SER A 46 -17.83 9.48 -9.60
CA SER A 46 -17.52 8.05 -9.58
C SER A 46 -16.14 7.80 -8.98
N CYS A 47 -15.95 6.61 -8.42
CA CYS A 47 -14.65 6.14 -7.95
C CYS A 47 -14.46 4.71 -8.48
N TYR A 48 -13.30 4.45 -9.08
CA TYR A 48 -13.02 3.12 -9.64
C TYR A 48 -12.62 2.10 -8.56
N LEU A 49 -12.18 2.55 -7.38
CA LEU A 49 -11.78 1.67 -6.28
C LEU A 49 -12.97 1.25 -5.40
N ASN A 50 -13.96 2.12 -5.24
CA ASN A 50 -15.06 1.93 -4.32
C ASN A 50 -16.35 2.51 -4.91
N THR A 51 -17.49 1.89 -4.63
CA THR A 51 -18.78 2.53 -4.93
C THR A 51 -19.00 3.68 -3.98
N LEU A 52 -19.24 4.85 -4.55
CA LEU A 52 -19.67 6.01 -3.79
C LEU A 52 -21.07 5.77 -3.26
N GLU A 53 -21.30 6.10 -2.00
CA GLU A 53 -22.65 6.13 -1.45
C GLU A 53 -23.47 7.22 -2.15
N SER A 54 -24.80 7.10 -2.10
CA SER A 54 -25.68 8.12 -2.69
C SER A 54 -25.34 9.50 -2.11
N GLY A 55 -25.03 10.45 -2.99
CA GLY A 55 -24.67 11.80 -2.58
C GLY A 55 -23.20 11.99 -2.17
N GLN A 56 -22.30 11.04 -2.44
CA GLN A 56 -20.85 11.27 -2.29
C GLN A 56 -20.21 11.80 -3.57
N TYR A 57 -19.11 12.53 -3.39
CA TYR A 57 -18.12 12.84 -4.42
C TYR A 57 -16.77 12.22 -4.04
N CYS A 58 -15.97 11.90 -5.05
CA CYS A 58 -14.59 11.45 -4.91
C CYS A 58 -13.64 12.60 -5.24
N LYS A 59 -12.53 12.70 -4.51
CA LYS A 59 -11.37 13.52 -4.85
C LYS A 59 -10.09 12.75 -4.61
N GLN A 60 -9.16 12.80 -5.57
CA GLN A 60 -7.87 12.14 -5.44
C GLN A 60 -6.84 13.08 -4.81
N ILE A 61 -6.03 12.53 -3.91
CA ILE A 61 -4.84 13.15 -3.36
C ILE A 61 -3.69 12.21 -3.69
N ASN A 62 -2.65 12.73 -4.31
CA ASN A 62 -1.45 12.00 -4.65
C ASN A 62 -0.29 12.55 -3.83
N CYS A 63 0.57 11.65 -3.38
CA CYS A 63 1.81 11.97 -2.70
C CYS A 63 2.93 11.14 -3.33
N GLN A 64 4.01 11.81 -3.72
CA GLN A 64 5.20 11.22 -4.31
C GLN A 64 6.43 11.87 -3.70
N LEU A 65 7.58 11.22 -3.75
CA LEU A 65 8.85 11.88 -3.41
C LEU A 65 9.16 13.01 -4.41
N LYS A 66 9.91 14.01 -3.93
CA LYS A 66 10.50 15.02 -4.81
C LYS A 66 11.62 14.44 -5.66
N ASP A 67 12.41 13.54 -5.08
CA ASP A 67 13.50 12.83 -5.74
C ASP A 67 13.00 11.50 -6.33
N ASP A 68 13.28 11.26 -7.59
CA ASP A 68 12.78 10.09 -8.35
C ASP A 68 13.75 8.90 -8.33
N SER A 69 14.49 8.70 -7.24
CA SER A 69 15.39 7.55 -7.16
C SER A 69 14.61 6.25 -6.90
N PRO A 70 14.78 5.22 -7.75
CA PRO A 70 14.06 3.97 -7.61
C PRO A 70 14.53 3.12 -6.43
N THR A 71 15.66 3.46 -5.79
CA THR A 71 16.21 2.76 -4.61
C THR A 71 15.68 3.29 -3.28
N ILE A 72 14.81 4.31 -3.30
CA ILE A 72 14.29 4.89 -2.08
C ILE A 72 13.12 4.07 -1.55
N LEU A 73 13.26 3.58 -0.33
CA LEU A 73 12.15 3.08 0.47
C LEU A 73 11.56 4.22 1.29
N TRP A 74 10.26 4.45 1.15
CA TRP A 74 9.60 5.56 1.82
C TRP A 74 8.15 5.28 2.21
N SER A 75 7.68 6.03 3.20
CA SER A 75 6.25 6.15 3.51
C SER A 75 5.91 7.54 4.03
N CYS A 76 4.64 7.92 3.88
CA CYS A 76 4.11 9.17 4.40
C CYS A 76 2.69 8.93 4.91
N SER A 77 2.51 9.05 6.22
CA SER A 77 1.19 9.15 6.86
C SER A 77 0.83 10.63 6.96
N ALA A 78 -0.32 11.00 6.40
CA ALA A 78 -0.78 12.38 6.41
C ALA A 78 -2.28 12.47 6.71
N ALA A 79 -2.67 13.60 7.26
CA ALA A 79 -4.07 13.96 7.47
C ALA A 79 -4.30 15.41 7.07
N GLY A 80 -5.55 15.77 6.82
CA GLY A 80 -5.83 17.08 6.28
C GLY A 80 -7.30 17.40 6.15
N MET A 81 -7.57 18.53 5.51
CA MET A 81 -8.93 19.03 5.31
C MET A 81 -9.11 19.58 3.90
N PHE A 82 -10.32 19.45 3.38
CA PHE A 82 -10.76 20.23 2.22
C PHE A 82 -11.52 21.47 2.70
N VAL A 83 -11.13 22.62 2.16
CA VAL A 83 -11.61 23.94 2.60
C VAL A 83 -12.01 24.76 1.38
N ALA A 84 -13.15 25.44 1.46
CA ALA A 84 -13.51 26.54 0.56
C ALA A 84 -13.11 27.86 1.21
N THR A 85 -12.51 28.76 0.44
CA THR A 85 -11.96 30.02 0.97
C THR A 85 -12.37 31.20 0.10
N ASP A 86 -12.76 32.31 0.73
CA ASP A 86 -12.95 33.60 0.08
C ASP A 86 -11.78 34.53 0.44
N GLN A 87 -10.95 34.86 -0.55
CA GLN A 87 -9.77 35.72 -0.36
C GLN A 87 -10.13 37.12 0.15
N SER A 88 -11.38 37.57 -0.07
CA SER A 88 -11.84 38.91 0.33
C SER A 88 -12.38 38.98 1.76
N LYS A 89 -12.97 37.89 2.27
CA LYS A 89 -13.68 37.90 3.56
C LYS A 89 -12.94 37.22 4.72
N LYS A 90 -11.79 36.58 4.46
CA LYS A 90 -11.09 35.70 5.43
C LYS A 90 -11.97 34.57 5.99
N ASP A 91 -13.10 34.28 5.36
CA ASP A 91 -14.01 33.22 5.79
C ASP A 91 -13.64 31.91 5.09
N ASN A 92 -13.67 30.83 5.87
CA ASN A 92 -13.21 29.51 5.45
C ASN A 92 -14.25 28.46 5.84
N SER A 93 -14.75 27.70 4.86
CA SER A 93 -15.69 26.60 5.10
C SER A 93 -15.00 25.25 4.92
N VAL A 94 -14.79 24.52 6.02
CA VAL A 94 -14.26 23.15 5.99
C VAL A 94 -15.40 22.19 5.68
N PHE A 95 -15.23 21.33 4.66
CA PHE A 95 -16.29 20.39 4.25
C PHE A 95 -15.89 18.92 4.31
N HIS A 96 -14.61 18.61 4.48
CA HIS A 96 -14.14 17.23 4.61
C HIS A 96 -12.83 17.14 5.40
N PHE A 97 -12.70 16.10 6.22
CA PHE A 97 -11.46 15.68 6.85
C PHE A 97 -11.01 14.37 6.22
N TRP A 98 -9.71 14.23 5.97
CA TRP A 98 -9.13 13.03 5.38
C TRP A 98 -7.86 12.59 6.12
N ASN A 99 -7.58 11.29 6.06
CA ASN A 99 -6.30 10.71 6.47
C ASN A 99 -5.90 9.60 5.50
N ALA A 100 -4.61 9.42 5.28
CA ALA A 100 -4.09 8.46 4.32
C ALA A 100 -2.64 8.08 4.61
N ILE A 101 -2.25 6.92 4.09
CA ILE A 101 -0.87 6.44 4.09
C ILE A 101 -0.44 6.28 2.63
N PHE A 102 0.73 6.83 2.33
CA PHE A 102 1.37 6.78 1.03
C PHE A 102 2.73 6.11 1.13
N GLY A 103 3.24 5.55 0.04
CA GLY A 103 4.56 4.92 0.00
C GLY A 103 4.82 4.21 -1.33
N ASN A 104 5.90 3.43 -1.38
CA ASN A 104 6.20 2.59 -2.55
C ASN A 104 4.98 1.72 -2.93
N GLY A 105 4.52 1.81 -4.18
CA GLY A 105 3.35 1.07 -4.66
C GLY A 105 1.97 1.61 -4.23
N CYS A 106 1.91 2.68 -3.43
CA CYS A 106 0.66 3.29 -2.97
C CYS A 106 0.79 4.82 -2.88
N ILE A 107 0.66 5.51 -4.01
CA ILE A 107 0.83 6.97 -4.11
C ILE A 107 -0.47 7.75 -4.21
N VAL A 108 -1.62 7.07 -4.39
CA VAL A 108 -2.93 7.70 -4.63
C VAL A 108 -3.89 7.35 -3.50
N PHE A 109 -4.55 8.36 -2.95
CA PHE A 109 -5.65 8.25 -2.02
C PHE A 109 -6.92 8.83 -2.62
N HIS A 110 -8.06 8.19 -2.36
CA HIS A 110 -9.38 8.64 -2.79
C HIS A 110 -10.18 9.07 -1.57
N ALA A 111 -10.39 10.38 -1.44
CA ALA A 111 -11.23 10.97 -0.42
C ALA A 111 -12.69 10.99 -0.90
N HIS A 112 -13.59 10.30 -0.20
CA HIS A 112 -15.02 10.39 -0.48
C HIS A 112 -15.69 11.34 0.51
N HIS A 113 -16.36 12.36 0.00
CA HIS A 113 -16.97 13.40 0.81
C HIS A 113 -18.42 13.66 0.40
N GLU A 114 -19.23 14.15 1.35
CA GLU A 114 -20.65 14.44 1.11
C GLU A 114 -20.82 15.62 0.13
N ARG A 115 -21.71 15.46 -0.84
CA ARG A 115 -22.09 16.48 -1.82
C ARG A 115 -22.78 17.68 -1.17
N SER A 116 -23.60 17.45 -0.15
CA SER A 116 -24.30 18.52 0.58
C SER A 116 -23.32 19.50 1.24
N ARG A 117 -22.30 18.98 1.94
CA ARG A 117 -21.24 19.79 2.57
C ARG A 117 -20.40 20.51 1.53
N TYR A 118 -20.06 19.84 0.44
CA TYR A 118 -19.34 20.45 -0.68
C TYR A 118 -20.12 21.64 -1.28
N ASN A 119 -21.41 21.46 -1.57
CA ASN A 119 -22.26 22.51 -2.13
C ASN A 119 -22.37 23.70 -1.18
N LYS A 120 -22.62 23.45 0.11
CA LYS A 120 -22.66 24.52 1.13
C LYS A 120 -21.33 25.28 1.24
N ALA A 121 -20.20 24.59 1.12
CA ALA A 121 -18.89 25.24 1.16
C ALA A 121 -18.64 26.08 -0.12
N SER A 122 -19.16 25.65 -1.27
CA SER A 122 -19.06 26.41 -2.52
C SER A 122 -19.80 27.75 -2.51
N GLU A 123 -20.80 27.91 -1.64
CA GLU A 123 -21.51 29.19 -1.44
C GLU A 123 -20.65 30.21 -0.67
N VAL A 124 -19.62 29.75 0.05
CA VAL A 124 -18.79 30.58 0.92
C VAL A 124 -17.55 31.11 0.22
N GLY A 125 -16.94 30.34 -0.69
CA GLY A 125 -15.66 30.70 -1.28
C GLY A 125 -15.45 30.23 -2.71
N ASP A 126 -14.79 31.09 -3.50
CA ASP A 126 -14.50 30.84 -4.91
C ASP A 126 -13.30 29.92 -5.14
N TYR A 127 -12.46 29.74 -4.11
CA TYR A 127 -11.22 28.96 -4.17
C TYR A 127 -11.28 27.73 -3.27
N GLY A 128 -10.60 26.67 -3.70
CA GLY A 128 -10.45 25.44 -2.92
C GLY A 128 -9.03 25.27 -2.39
N GLU A 129 -8.92 24.84 -1.14
CA GLU A 129 -7.68 24.44 -0.49
C GLU A 129 -7.74 22.98 -0.06
N ILE A 130 -6.66 22.23 -0.29
CA ILE A 130 -6.42 20.95 0.38
C ILE A 130 -5.30 21.17 1.36
N ARG A 131 -5.64 21.27 2.65
CA ARG A 131 -4.65 21.37 3.73
C ARG A 131 -4.09 19.99 4.00
N VAL A 132 -2.76 19.91 4.08
CA VAL A 132 -2.00 18.68 4.34
C VAL A 132 -1.17 18.88 5.59
N ASN A 133 -1.21 17.91 6.48
CA ASN A 133 -0.37 17.80 7.66
C ASN A 133 0.26 16.41 7.66
N ILE A 134 1.58 16.34 7.43
CA ILE A 134 2.36 15.11 7.51
C ILE A 134 2.44 14.74 8.99
N VAL A 135 1.92 13.56 9.32
CA VAL A 135 1.85 13.04 10.69
C VAL A 135 3.11 12.24 11.02
N GLU A 136 3.56 11.43 10.08
CA GLU A 136 4.74 10.58 10.21
C GLU A 136 5.27 10.30 8.80
N SER A 137 6.57 10.34 8.60
CA SER A 137 7.19 9.94 7.33
C SER A 137 8.45 9.12 7.57
N PHE A 138 8.78 8.28 6.60
CA PHE A 138 9.99 7.48 6.56
C PHE A 138 10.64 7.64 5.20
N TYR A 139 11.96 7.70 5.19
CA TYR A 139 12.77 7.85 3.99
C TYR A 139 14.10 7.11 4.20
N ALA A 140 14.45 6.23 3.27
CA ALA A 140 15.74 5.56 3.24
C ALA A 140 16.20 5.38 1.79
N ASP A 141 17.28 6.08 1.41
CA ASP A 141 17.97 5.81 0.16
C ASP A 141 18.84 4.57 0.33
N LEU A 142 18.36 3.44 -0.19
CA LEU A 142 19.04 2.16 -0.02
C LEU A 142 20.29 2.04 -0.89
N SER A 143 20.58 3.00 -1.78
CA SER A 143 21.87 3.03 -2.49
C SER A 143 23.04 3.37 -1.55
N LYS A 144 22.76 3.81 -0.32
CA LYS A 144 23.75 4.19 0.69
C LYS A 144 23.94 3.08 1.73
N PRO A 145 25.19 2.71 2.08
CA PRO A 145 25.47 1.67 3.07
C PRO A 145 25.15 2.09 4.51
N ASP A 146 25.03 3.39 4.79
CA ASP A 146 24.69 3.99 6.09
C ASP A 146 23.21 4.42 6.16
N ASN A 147 22.35 3.83 5.32
CA ASN A 147 20.94 4.18 5.28
C ASN A 147 20.20 3.85 6.60
N PRO A 148 19.04 4.47 6.87
CA PRO A 148 18.33 4.33 8.15
C PRO A 148 17.86 2.92 8.54
N LEU A 149 17.86 1.94 7.62
CA LEU A 149 17.57 0.55 7.97
C LEU A 149 18.79 -0.16 8.60
N ILE A 150 19.99 0.36 8.40
CA ILE A 150 21.24 -0.21 8.89
C ILE A 150 21.54 0.35 10.28
N THR A 151 21.49 -0.52 11.29
CA THR A 151 21.83 -0.15 12.67
C THR A 151 23.21 -0.64 13.10
N ASN A 152 23.78 -1.61 12.38
CA ASN A 152 25.11 -2.16 12.60
C ASN A 152 25.82 -2.32 11.24
N SER A 153 26.99 -1.71 11.08
CA SER A 153 27.79 -1.76 9.84
C SER A 153 28.29 -3.16 9.48
N GLU A 154 28.38 -4.08 10.45
CA GLU A 154 28.74 -5.49 10.20
C GLU A 154 27.55 -6.29 9.61
N ASP A 155 26.33 -5.78 9.81
CA ASP A 155 25.08 -6.43 9.45
C ASP A 155 24.53 -5.95 8.09
N VAL A 156 25.41 -5.61 7.16
CA VAL A 156 25.01 -5.11 5.83
C VAL A 156 25.20 -6.19 4.76
N ALA A 157 24.20 -6.36 3.90
CA ALA A 157 24.32 -7.04 2.62
C ALA A 157 24.09 -6.05 1.48
N LYS A 158 24.95 -6.13 0.47
CA LYS A 158 24.76 -5.45 -0.81
C LYS A 158 23.98 -6.39 -1.74
N LEU A 159 22.76 -6.02 -2.09
CA LEU A 159 21.93 -6.75 -3.05
C LEU A 159 21.97 -6.05 -4.42
N LYS A 160 21.94 -6.85 -5.49
CA LYS A 160 21.76 -6.37 -6.85
C LYS A 160 20.41 -6.84 -7.40
N ILE A 161 19.54 -5.91 -7.78
CA ILE A 161 18.18 -6.18 -8.26
C ILE A 161 17.88 -5.27 -9.46
N GLU A 162 17.50 -5.83 -10.60
CA GLU A 162 17.27 -5.06 -11.85
C GLU A 162 18.40 -4.06 -12.18
N GLY A 163 19.66 -4.47 -11.95
CA GLY A 163 20.83 -3.62 -12.20
C GLY A 163 21.10 -2.56 -11.13
N HIS A 164 20.23 -2.39 -10.14
CA HIS A 164 20.42 -1.46 -9.03
C HIS A 164 21.11 -2.15 -7.86
N GLU A 165 22.03 -1.43 -7.22
CA GLU A 165 22.71 -1.90 -6.01
C GLU A 165 22.07 -1.22 -4.79
N ILE A 166 21.67 -2.03 -3.81
CA ILE A 166 21.05 -1.55 -2.57
C ILE A 166 21.68 -2.23 -1.36
N TYR A 167 21.69 -1.54 -0.23
CA TYR A 167 22.22 -2.00 1.04
C TYR A 167 21.07 -2.27 2.01
N VAL A 168 21.00 -3.49 2.51
CA VAL A 168 19.93 -3.97 3.39
C VAL A 168 20.52 -4.68 4.61
N PRO A 169 19.81 -4.68 5.75
CA PRO A 169 20.29 -5.36 6.93
C PRO A 169 20.09 -6.88 6.81
N LYS A 170 21.16 -7.66 7.04
CA LYS A 170 21.12 -9.12 6.84
C LYS A 170 20.22 -9.78 7.88
N LYS A 171 20.39 -9.45 9.16
CA LYS A 171 19.67 -10.13 10.25
C LYS A 171 18.16 -10.09 10.12
N GLU A 172 17.57 -8.95 9.75
CA GLU A 172 16.13 -8.84 9.59
C GLU A 172 15.61 -9.76 8.48
N LEU A 173 16.34 -9.87 7.37
CA LEU A 173 15.99 -10.77 6.27
C LEU A 173 16.16 -12.24 6.70
N THR A 174 17.31 -12.63 7.26
CA THR A 174 17.56 -14.02 7.66
C THR A 174 16.62 -14.50 8.77
N SER A 175 16.30 -13.63 9.73
CA SER A 175 15.43 -13.99 10.86
C SER A 175 13.98 -14.25 10.44
N ASN A 176 13.55 -13.72 9.29
CA ASN A 176 12.17 -13.83 8.82
C ASN A 176 12.02 -14.66 7.55
N SER A 177 13.12 -15.10 6.94
CA SER A 177 13.12 -15.82 5.66
C SER A 177 14.23 -16.86 5.65
N HIS A 178 13.82 -18.13 5.58
CA HIS A 178 14.77 -19.24 5.48
C HIS A 178 15.59 -19.20 4.17
N PHE A 179 14.97 -18.70 3.10
CA PHE A 179 15.70 -18.42 1.86
C PHE A 179 16.84 -17.45 2.10
N PHE A 180 16.59 -16.29 2.71
CA PHE A 180 17.66 -15.30 2.94
C PHE A 180 18.71 -15.77 3.93
N ASP A 181 18.33 -16.57 4.94
CA ASP A 181 19.30 -17.22 5.82
C ASP A 181 20.26 -18.12 5.03
N THR A 182 19.72 -18.99 4.19
CA THR A 182 20.51 -19.87 3.31
C THR A 182 21.32 -19.08 2.28
N PHE A 183 20.73 -18.03 1.72
CA PHE A 183 21.32 -17.20 0.67
C PHE A 183 22.51 -16.38 1.17
N PHE A 184 22.45 -15.84 2.40
CA PHE A 184 23.55 -15.06 2.97
C PHE A 184 24.57 -15.93 3.72
N ASN A 185 24.11 -16.94 4.45
CA ASN A 185 24.96 -17.74 5.35
C ASN A 185 25.41 -19.07 4.74
N GLY A 186 24.79 -19.57 3.67
CA GLY A 186 25.17 -20.82 2.99
C GLY A 186 26.42 -20.70 2.10
N ASP A 187 26.93 -21.82 1.62
CA ASP A 187 28.18 -21.91 0.85
C ASP A 187 27.99 -21.62 -0.65
N PHE A 188 27.22 -20.59 -0.97
CA PHE A 188 26.94 -20.18 -2.35
C PHE A 188 28.03 -19.25 -2.90
N ARG A 189 28.22 -19.28 -4.23
CA ARG A 189 29.27 -18.53 -4.95
C ARG A 189 29.16 -17.01 -4.78
N GLU A 190 27.97 -16.54 -4.42
CA GLU A 190 27.60 -15.15 -4.20
C GLU A 190 28.43 -14.52 -3.07
N LYS A 191 28.87 -15.30 -2.07
CA LYS A 191 29.81 -14.83 -1.03
C LYS A 191 31.14 -14.33 -1.60
N ALA A 192 31.53 -14.76 -2.81
CA ALA A 192 32.79 -14.37 -3.45
C ALA A 192 32.70 -13.11 -4.32
N GLN A 193 31.50 -12.53 -4.53
CA GLN A 193 31.26 -11.42 -5.47
C GLN A 193 30.95 -10.07 -4.81
N ASP A 194 31.21 -9.91 -3.50
CA ASP A 194 30.93 -8.70 -2.68
C ASP A 194 29.47 -8.19 -2.73
N SER A 195 28.59 -8.90 -3.43
CA SER A 195 27.20 -8.56 -3.65
C SER A 195 26.39 -9.82 -3.99
N TYR A 196 25.12 -9.80 -3.60
CA TYR A 196 24.20 -10.90 -3.84
C TYR A 196 23.17 -10.49 -4.89
N GLU A 197 23.10 -11.22 -6.01
CA GLU A 197 22.18 -10.90 -7.10
C GLU A 197 20.84 -11.62 -6.93
N LEU A 198 19.73 -10.86 -6.86
CA LEU A 198 18.38 -11.41 -6.93
C LEU A 198 17.85 -11.25 -8.36
N ARG A 199 17.79 -12.38 -9.07
CA ARG A 199 17.29 -12.45 -10.44
C ARG A 199 15.77 -12.57 -10.47
N GLU A 200 15.15 -12.10 -11.55
CA GLU A 200 13.70 -12.20 -11.82
C GLU A 200 12.79 -11.54 -10.75
N VAL A 201 13.34 -10.58 -10.02
CA VAL A 201 12.63 -9.81 -8.99
C VAL A 201 12.59 -8.35 -9.41
N LYS A 202 11.41 -7.74 -9.40
CA LYS A 202 11.27 -6.31 -9.63
C LYS A 202 11.71 -5.53 -8.41
N LEU A 203 12.51 -4.47 -8.58
CA LEU A 203 13.00 -3.66 -7.47
C LEU A 203 11.83 -3.09 -6.65
N ASN A 204 10.80 -2.55 -7.29
CA ASN A 204 9.64 -1.99 -6.59
C ASN A 204 8.84 -3.06 -5.80
N ASP A 205 8.82 -4.32 -6.25
CA ASP A 205 8.17 -5.39 -5.50
C ASP A 205 9.02 -5.79 -4.28
N PHE A 206 10.35 -5.82 -4.44
CA PHE A 206 11.28 -6.02 -3.33
C PHE A 206 11.19 -4.90 -2.29
N LEU A 207 11.12 -3.63 -2.70
CA LEU A 207 10.98 -2.50 -1.77
C LEU A 207 9.69 -2.59 -0.97
N GLN A 208 8.58 -3.01 -1.58
CA GLN A 208 7.34 -3.25 -0.84
C GLN A 208 7.50 -4.41 0.16
N PHE A 209 8.15 -5.51 -0.23
CA PHE A 209 8.45 -6.63 0.67
C PHE A 209 9.32 -6.18 1.86
N LEU A 210 10.41 -5.47 1.58
CA LEU A 210 11.34 -4.95 2.59
C LEU A 210 10.64 -3.95 3.52
N GLY A 211 9.82 -3.05 2.97
CA GLY A 211 9.00 -2.11 3.73
C GLY A 211 8.08 -2.82 4.72
N GLN A 212 7.40 -3.88 4.29
CA GLN A 212 6.63 -4.71 5.22
C GLN A 212 7.53 -5.33 6.28
N LEU A 213 8.64 -5.95 5.90
CA LEU A 213 9.52 -6.64 6.83
C LEU A 213 10.04 -5.72 7.95
N HIS A 214 10.42 -4.49 7.60
CA HIS A 214 10.89 -3.48 8.53
C HIS A 214 9.78 -2.69 9.23
N GLY A 215 8.51 -3.00 8.98
CA GLY A 215 7.39 -2.27 9.57
C GLY A 215 7.29 -0.81 9.12
N VAL A 216 7.86 -0.48 7.96
CA VAL A 216 7.59 0.79 7.28
C VAL A 216 6.12 0.78 6.88
N ARG A 217 5.40 1.88 7.12
CA ARG A 217 3.96 1.99 6.88
C ARG A 217 3.66 2.06 5.38
N VAL A 218 3.83 0.96 4.67
CA VAL A 218 3.37 0.79 3.29
C VAL A 218 2.10 -0.06 3.33
N SER A 219 1.05 0.36 2.64
CA SER A 219 -0.21 -0.40 2.62
C SER A 219 -0.16 -1.53 1.59
N ILE A 220 -0.56 -2.74 2.00
CA ILE A 220 -0.89 -3.83 1.06
C ILE A 220 -2.21 -3.48 0.37
N ASN A 221 -2.27 -3.68 -0.94
CA ASN A 221 -3.44 -3.36 -1.76
C ASN A 221 -3.65 -4.39 -2.87
N GLU A 222 -4.68 -4.21 -3.69
CA GLU A 222 -5.08 -5.12 -4.76
C GLU A 222 -4.01 -5.27 -5.86
N LYS A 223 -3.11 -4.30 -5.99
CA LYS A 223 -2.00 -4.32 -6.94
C LYS A 223 -0.76 -5.02 -6.37
N SER A 224 -0.53 -4.90 -5.06
CA SER A 224 0.69 -5.41 -4.41
C SER A 224 0.55 -6.79 -3.79
N VAL A 225 -0.65 -7.19 -3.34
CA VAL A 225 -0.86 -8.45 -2.61
C VAL A 225 -0.37 -9.69 -3.38
N HIS A 226 -0.59 -9.75 -4.70
CA HIS A 226 -0.15 -10.88 -5.50
C HIS A 226 1.38 -10.99 -5.55
N CYS A 227 2.07 -9.88 -5.81
CA CYS A 227 3.54 -9.86 -5.87
C CYS A 227 4.15 -10.15 -4.50
N LEU A 228 3.60 -9.57 -3.44
CA LEU A 228 4.05 -9.83 -2.08
C LEU A 228 3.87 -11.30 -1.67
N LEU A 229 2.73 -11.92 -1.98
CA LEU A 229 2.53 -13.35 -1.77
C LEU A 229 3.53 -14.19 -2.57
N LYS A 230 3.77 -13.84 -3.85
CA LYS A 230 4.76 -14.54 -4.69
C LYS A 230 6.16 -14.49 -4.07
N LEU A 231 6.62 -13.31 -3.67
CA LEU A 231 7.92 -13.13 -3.05
C LEU A 231 8.01 -13.83 -1.69
N ALA A 232 6.97 -13.71 -0.86
CA ALA A 232 6.94 -14.30 0.46
C ALA A 232 6.90 -15.83 0.43
N ASP A 233 6.18 -16.43 -0.53
CA ASP A 233 6.18 -17.88 -0.76
C ASP A 233 7.56 -18.35 -1.25
N MET A 234 8.12 -17.68 -2.27
CA MET A 234 9.44 -17.98 -2.83
C MET A 234 10.56 -17.88 -1.78
N TRP A 235 10.48 -16.88 -0.91
CA TRP A 235 11.47 -16.64 0.14
C TRP A 235 11.09 -17.23 1.49
N GLN A 236 10.02 -18.02 1.56
CA GLN A 236 9.59 -18.70 2.78
C GLN A 236 9.44 -17.74 3.97
N CYS A 237 8.82 -16.57 3.72
CA CYS A 237 8.65 -15.50 4.70
C CYS A 237 7.22 -15.49 5.24
N LYS A 238 6.99 -16.27 6.31
CA LYS A 238 5.66 -16.43 6.93
C LYS A 238 5.04 -15.10 7.39
N LEU A 239 5.84 -14.19 7.94
CA LEU A 239 5.36 -12.89 8.40
C LEU A 239 4.62 -12.11 7.30
N ILE A 240 5.13 -12.14 6.08
CA ILE A 240 4.54 -11.41 4.95
C ILE A 240 3.34 -12.17 4.36
N ILE A 241 3.38 -13.51 4.37
CA ILE A 241 2.22 -14.33 4.02
C ILE A 241 1.03 -13.99 4.93
N ASP A 242 1.25 -13.97 6.24
CA ASP A 242 0.19 -13.71 7.24
C ASP A 242 -0.42 -12.31 7.04
N ARG A 243 0.39 -11.28 6.78
CA ARG A 243 -0.11 -9.92 6.48
C ARG A 243 -0.89 -9.84 5.17
N CYS A 244 -0.45 -10.56 4.15
CA CYS A 244 -1.20 -10.64 2.90
C CYS A 244 -2.54 -11.35 3.12
N GLU A 245 -2.55 -12.43 3.90
CA GLU A 245 -3.76 -13.17 4.26
C GLU A 245 -4.78 -12.28 4.97
N GLU A 246 -4.33 -11.46 5.92
CA GLU A 246 -5.18 -10.49 6.61
C GLU A 246 -5.77 -9.43 5.67
N TYR A 247 -4.97 -8.93 4.71
CA TYR A 247 -5.50 -8.06 3.66
C TYR A 247 -6.54 -8.78 2.80
N LEU A 248 -6.31 -10.04 2.39
CA LEU A 248 -7.29 -10.79 1.59
C LEU A 248 -8.63 -10.95 2.31
N LYS A 249 -8.60 -11.22 3.62
CA LYS A 249 -9.81 -11.37 4.44
C LYS A 249 -10.57 -10.05 4.61
N THR A 250 -9.86 -8.95 4.81
CA THR A 250 -10.47 -7.64 5.13
C THR A 250 -10.79 -6.79 3.90
N ALA A 251 -10.17 -7.05 2.74
CA ALA A 251 -10.39 -6.27 1.53
C ALA A 251 -11.85 -6.38 1.04
N PRO A 252 -12.55 -5.27 0.74
CA PRO A 252 -13.90 -5.33 0.18
C PRO A 252 -13.92 -6.04 -1.18
N VAL A 253 -14.98 -6.79 -1.48
CA VAL A 253 -15.15 -7.54 -2.75
C VAL A 253 -14.99 -6.63 -3.98
N LYS A 254 -15.45 -5.38 -3.91
CA LYS A 254 -15.32 -4.40 -5.00
C LYS A 254 -13.86 -4.06 -5.32
N ARG A 255 -13.01 -4.03 -4.29
CA ARG A 255 -11.58 -3.76 -4.40
C ARG A 255 -10.80 -5.02 -4.81
N LEU A 256 -11.20 -6.17 -4.28
CA LEU A 256 -10.62 -7.46 -4.62
C LEU A 256 -11.71 -8.54 -4.69
N GLN A 257 -12.07 -8.92 -5.92
CA GLN A 257 -13.17 -9.85 -6.21
C GLN A 257 -12.96 -11.21 -5.53
N LEU A 258 -14.05 -11.86 -5.10
CA LEU A 258 -14.01 -13.16 -4.43
C LEU A 258 -13.27 -14.22 -5.25
N LEU A 259 -13.51 -14.26 -6.57
CA LEU A 259 -12.78 -15.16 -7.46
C LEU A 259 -11.26 -14.93 -7.39
N LYS A 260 -10.81 -13.67 -7.31
CA LYS A 260 -9.39 -13.37 -7.21
C LYS A 260 -8.81 -13.77 -5.86
N LYS A 261 -9.56 -13.54 -4.77
CA LYS A 261 -9.17 -14.00 -3.43
C LYS A 261 -9.04 -15.53 -3.39
N LEU A 262 -9.99 -16.24 -4.01
CA LEU A 262 -10.00 -17.69 -4.13
C LEU A 262 -8.75 -18.18 -4.90
N GLU A 263 -8.46 -17.60 -6.07
CA GLU A 263 -7.26 -17.95 -6.85
C GLU A 263 -5.97 -17.78 -6.05
N LEU A 264 -5.84 -16.67 -5.31
CA LEU A 264 -4.68 -16.39 -4.47
C LEU A 264 -4.59 -17.40 -3.32
N ALA A 265 -5.71 -17.67 -2.64
CA ALA A 265 -5.76 -18.61 -1.53
C ALA A 265 -5.39 -20.03 -1.95
N LEU A 266 -5.86 -20.49 -3.11
CA LEU A 266 -5.48 -21.79 -3.67
C LEU A 266 -4.00 -21.83 -4.05
N LYS A 267 -3.54 -20.84 -4.83
CA LYS A 267 -2.17 -20.78 -5.35
C LYS A 267 -1.12 -20.80 -4.23
N PHE A 268 -1.38 -20.07 -3.15
CA PHE A 268 -0.47 -19.91 -2.02
C PHE A 268 -0.86 -20.75 -0.79
N LYS A 269 -1.79 -21.70 -0.94
CA LYS A 269 -2.23 -22.63 0.11
C LYS A 269 -2.70 -21.95 1.41
N LEU A 270 -3.40 -20.82 1.28
CA LEU A 270 -3.95 -20.02 2.38
C LEU A 270 -5.29 -20.59 2.84
N TYR A 271 -5.27 -21.70 3.57
CA TYR A 271 -6.48 -22.46 3.88
C TYR A 271 -7.51 -21.70 4.71
N SER A 272 -7.09 -20.79 5.59
CA SER A 272 -8.04 -20.00 6.37
C SER A 272 -8.78 -18.98 5.49
N THR A 273 -8.07 -18.22 4.65
CA THR A 273 -8.73 -17.38 3.63
C THR A 273 -9.58 -18.19 2.64
N LEU A 274 -9.13 -19.39 2.26
CA LEU A 274 -9.88 -20.27 1.37
C LEU A 274 -11.27 -20.60 1.95
N THR A 275 -11.31 -20.98 3.23
CA THR A 275 -12.57 -21.24 3.96
C THR A 275 -13.47 -20.01 3.99
N ASP A 276 -12.93 -18.84 4.34
CA ASP A 276 -13.70 -17.58 4.40
C ASP A 276 -14.30 -17.24 3.04
N VAL A 277 -13.52 -17.34 1.97
CA VAL A 277 -13.98 -17.03 0.60
C VAL A 277 -15.04 -18.03 0.14
N ILE A 278 -14.85 -19.33 0.36
CA ILE A 278 -15.87 -20.35 0.03
C ILE A 278 -17.15 -20.08 0.80
N SER A 279 -17.06 -19.70 2.08
CA SER A 279 -18.20 -19.33 2.93
C SER A 279 -18.95 -18.08 2.44
N GLU A 280 -18.26 -17.13 1.81
CA GLU A 280 -18.87 -15.91 1.25
C GLU A 280 -19.48 -16.11 -0.15
N MET A 281 -18.85 -16.93 -1.01
CA MET A 281 -19.31 -17.13 -2.41
C MET A 281 -20.67 -17.84 -2.49
N SER A 282 -21.53 -17.47 -3.43
CA SER A 282 -22.78 -18.19 -3.66
C SER A 282 -22.56 -19.60 -4.22
N VAL A 283 -23.52 -20.51 -4.00
CA VAL A 283 -23.49 -21.87 -4.58
C VAL A 283 -23.36 -21.84 -6.10
N GLN A 284 -24.00 -20.88 -6.77
CA GLN A 284 -23.94 -20.75 -8.23
C GLN A 284 -22.55 -20.31 -8.70
N GLU A 285 -21.89 -19.41 -7.98
CA GLU A 285 -20.51 -19.02 -8.26
C GLU A 285 -19.56 -20.21 -8.07
N LEU A 286 -19.67 -20.93 -6.94
CA LEU A 286 -18.85 -22.11 -6.67
C LEU A 286 -18.97 -23.16 -7.78
N LYS A 287 -20.21 -23.49 -8.21
CA LYS A 287 -20.44 -24.43 -9.33
C LYS A 287 -19.72 -23.99 -10.62
N LYS A 288 -19.72 -22.68 -10.94
CA LYS A 288 -19.01 -22.14 -12.11
C LYS A 288 -17.49 -22.26 -11.98
N VAL A 289 -16.96 -22.09 -10.78
CA VAL A 289 -15.52 -22.21 -10.53
C VAL A 289 -15.07 -23.68 -10.55
N CYS A 290 -15.83 -24.61 -9.98
CA CYS A 290 -15.51 -26.06 -10.00
C CYS A 290 -15.32 -26.63 -11.40
N VAL A 291 -15.97 -26.05 -12.41
CA VAL A 291 -15.82 -26.47 -13.81
C VAL A 291 -14.50 -25.96 -14.42
N ARG A 292 -13.91 -24.91 -13.86
CA ARG A 292 -12.76 -24.18 -14.45
C ARG A 292 -11.41 -24.49 -13.80
N TYR A 293 -11.40 -24.95 -12.56
CA TYR A 293 -10.17 -25.15 -11.79
C TYR A 293 -10.14 -26.56 -11.20
N ASP A 294 -8.95 -27.16 -11.20
CA ASP A 294 -8.69 -28.35 -10.41
C ASP A 294 -8.41 -27.92 -8.97
N PHE A 295 -9.16 -28.48 -8.03
CA PHE A 295 -9.17 -28.06 -6.64
C PHE A 295 -8.45 -29.09 -5.76
N PRO A 296 -7.65 -28.65 -4.78
CA PRO A 296 -7.11 -29.58 -3.80
C PRO A 296 -8.26 -30.21 -2.98
N ALA A 297 -8.05 -31.42 -2.48
CA ALA A 297 -9.08 -32.19 -1.75
C ALA A 297 -9.78 -31.39 -0.64
N ILE A 298 -9.02 -30.57 0.10
CA ILE A 298 -9.55 -29.70 1.15
C ILE A 298 -10.55 -28.65 0.62
N ALA A 299 -10.31 -28.08 -0.56
CA ALA A 299 -11.23 -27.13 -1.17
C ALA A 299 -12.52 -27.83 -1.61
N HIS A 300 -12.42 -29.05 -2.17
CA HIS A 300 -13.58 -29.87 -2.50
C HIS A 300 -14.42 -30.19 -1.25
N GLU A 301 -13.77 -30.58 -0.16
CA GLU A 301 -14.44 -30.90 1.10
C GLU A 301 -15.20 -29.69 1.65
N LEU A 302 -14.55 -28.53 1.72
CA LEU A 302 -15.17 -27.27 2.17
C LEU A 302 -16.38 -26.88 1.30
N MET A 303 -16.28 -27.05 -0.01
CA MET A 303 -17.39 -26.79 -0.93
C MET A 303 -18.55 -27.78 -0.73
N LEU A 304 -18.27 -29.06 -0.53
CA LEU A 304 -19.29 -30.08 -0.23
C LEU A 304 -20.02 -29.78 1.08
N MET A 305 -19.28 -29.43 2.14
CA MET A 305 -19.86 -29.01 3.42
C MET A 305 -20.85 -27.85 3.23
N LYS A 306 -20.48 -26.84 2.44
CA LYS A 306 -21.37 -25.70 2.14
C LYS A 306 -22.58 -26.07 1.28
N LEU A 307 -22.44 -27.00 0.33
CA LEU A 307 -23.56 -27.46 -0.49
C LEU A 307 -24.58 -28.23 0.34
N CYS A 308 -24.13 -29.05 1.31
CA CYS A 308 -25.01 -29.77 2.23
C CYS A 308 -25.86 -28.80 3.07
N LEU A 309 -25.29 -27.69 3.55
CA LEU A 309 -26.01 -26.67 4.32
C LEU A 309 -27.15 -25.99 3.54
N ASN A 310 -27.06 -25.89 2.21
CA ASN A 310 -28.07 -25.21 1.39
C ASN A 310 -29.18 -26.13 0.86
N ASN A 311 -29.05 -27.45 1.07
CA ASN A 311 -30.06 -28.46 0.71
C ASN A 311 -30.89 -28.91 1.94
N SER A 312 -30.74 -28.23 3.09
CA SER A 312 -31.50 -28.45 4.34
C SER A 312 -32.55 -27.36 4.49
#